data_AF-A0A920JIL2-F1
#
_entry.id   AF-A0A920JIL2-F1
#
_cell.length_a   1.000
_cell.length_b   1.000
_cell.length_c   1.000
_cell.angle_alpha   90.00
_cell.angle_beta   90.00
_cell.angle_gamma   90.00
#
_symmetry.space_group_name_H-M   'P 1'
#
loop_
_entity.id
_entity.type
_entity.pdbx_description
1 polymer ?
#
loop_
_entity_poly.entity_id
_entity_poly.type
_entity_poly.pdbx_seq_one_letter_code
_entity_poly.pdbx_strand_id
1 'polypeptide(L)'
;MKDFTVTGIFDSGIFEIDENIAITDMRDANIFLQMNDNVTGYAFDFIDPTLSQAKIKEIARTMNVNGGVSDWSSENPNFFRSLDLTRKIIFLVLMSILAISCFNIISTQSMLISEKLSSIASLIAMGYDKRNIFYLFIALGTFFGAHRFVDWYFLICTPE
;
A
#
# COMPACT_ATOMS: atom_id res chain seq x y z
N MET A 1 -9.72 -20.97 44.82
CA MET A 1 -8.81 -20.84 43.66
C MET A 1 -9.38 -21.74 42.58
N LYS A 2 -9.56 -21.25 41.36
CA LYS A 2 -10.05 -22.06 40.24
C LYS A 2 -8.84 -22.43 39.40
N ASP A 3 -8.61 -23.72 39.24
CA ASP A 3 -7.48 -24.23 38.47
C ASP A 3 -7.87 -24.28 37.00
N PHE A 4 -6.95 -23.88 36.13
CA PHE A 4 -7.13 -23.91 34.67
C PHE A 4 -6.17 -24.93 34.06
N THR A 5 -6.67 -25.73 33.13
CA THR A 5 -5.83 -26.65 32.34
C THR A 5 -5.55 -26.01 30.99
N VAL A 6 -4.27 -25.93 30.61
CA VAL A 6 -3.85 -25.38 29.32
C VAL A 6 -4.21 -26.36 28.21
N THR A 7 -5.09 -25.95 27.29
CA THR A 7 -5.55 -26.78 26.16
C THR A 7 -4.75 -26.55 24.88
N GLY A 8 -4.05 -25.41 24.76
CA GLY A 8 -3.26 -25.06 23.58
C GLY A 8 -2.49 -23.77 23.79
N ILE A 9 -1.49 -23.55 22.94
CA ILE A 9 -0.70 -22.32 22.85
C ILE A 9 -0.87 -21.82 21.42
N PHE A 10 -1.11 -20.52 21.25
CA PHE A 10 -1.18 -19.87 19.95
C PHE A 10 0.01 -18.91 19.79
N ASP A 11 0.38 -18.66 18.54
CA ASP A 11 1.41 -17.69 18.16
C ASP A 11 0.74 -16.71 17.19
N SER A 12 0.70 -15.43 17.57
CA SER A 12 0.12 -14.36 16.74
C SER A 12 1.14 -13.71 15.82
N GLY A 13 2.43 -14.07 15.94
CA GLY A 13 3.55 -13.46 15.25
C GLY A 13 3.98 -12.11 15.84
N ILE A 14 3.31 -11.64 16.90
CA ILE A 14 3.60 -10.38 17.59
C ILE A 14 3.91 -10.71 19.06
N PHE A 15 5.20 -10.74 19.38
CA PHE A 15 5.71 -11.13 20.70
C PHE A 15 5.04 -10.40 21.87
N GLU A 16 4.76 -9.11 21.72
CA GLU A 16 4.17 -8.26 22.76
C GLU A 16 2.73 -8.66 23.11
N ILE A 17 2.00 -9.25 22.16
CA ILE A 17 0.63 -9.74 22.33
C ILE A 17 0.65 -11.11 23.00
N ASP A 18 1.57 -11.99 22.59
CA ASP A 18 1.60 -13.39 23.04
C ASP A 18 2.03 -13.54 24.51
N GLU A 19 2.82 -12.62 25.06
CA GLU A 19 3.30 -12.69 26.46
C GLU A 19 2.22 -12.32 27.50
N ASN A 20 1.18 -11.56 27.10
CA ASN A 20 0.25 -10.92 28.04
C ASN A 20 -1.20 -11.39 27.94
N ILE A 21 -1.50 -12.39 27.10
CA ILE A 21 -2.89 -12.79 26.82
C ILE A 21 -3.11 -14.27 27.14
N ALA A 22 -4.17 -14.53 27.90
CA ALA A 22 -4.73 -15.86 28.12
C ALA A 22 -6.21 -15.84 27.73
N ILE A 23 -6.64 -16.83 26.96
CA ILE A 23 -8.03 -16.94 26.46
C ILE A 23 -8.70 -18.11 27.18
N THR A 24 -9.89 -17.88 27.73
CA THR A 24 -10.70 -18.90 28.41
C THR A 24 -12.19 -18.66 28.15
N ASP A 25 -13.04 -19.60 28.55
CA ASP A 25 -14.49 -19.42 28.44
C ASP A 25 -14.95 -18.24 29.30
N MET A 26 -15.88 -17.46 28.76
CA MET A 26 -16.38 -16.25 29.42
C MET A 26 -17.00 -16.52 30.79
N ARG A 27 -17.67 -17.67 30.97
CA ARG A 27 -18.27 -18.05 32.26
C ARG A 27 -17.20 -18.33 33.30
N ASP A 28 -16.14 -19.02 32.89
CA ASP A 28 -15.04 -19.36 33.78
C ASP A 28 -14.22 -18.11 34.15
N ALA A 29 -14.00 -17.21 33.20
CA ALA A 29 -13.40 -15.90 33.43
C ALA A 29 -14.21 -15.05 34.42
N ASN A 30 -15.54 -15.03 34.30
CA ASN A 30 -16.41 -14.23 35.18
C ASN A 30 -16.32 -14.69 36.65
N ILE A 31 -16.34 -16.02 36.87
CA ILE A 31 -16.17 -16.61 38.19
C ILE A 31 -14.78 -16.30 38.77
N PHE A 32 -13.74 -16.36 37.94
CA PHE A 32 -12.37 -16.07 38.36
C PHE A 32 -12.16 -14.59 38.71
N LEU A 33 -12.70 -13.67 37.90
CA LEU A 33 -12.61 -12.22 38.08
C LEU A 33 -13.64 -11.66 39.08
N GLN A 34 -14.54 -12.51 39.61
CA GLN A 34 -15.60 -12.14 40.57
C GLN A 34 -16.56 -11.06 40.04
N MET A 35 -16.93 -11.15 38.75
CA MET A 35 -17.69 -10.11 38.06
C MET A 35 -19.22 -10.25 38.14
N ASN A 36 -19.76 -11.28 38.80
CA ASN A 36 -21.20 -11.48 39.02
C ASN A 36 -22.05 -11.25 37.75
N ASP A 37 -21.71 -11.94 36.67
CA ASP A 37 -22.36 -11.84 35.35
C ASP A 37 -22.21 -10.50 34.61
N ASN A 38 -21.41 -9.57 35.13
CA ASN A 38 -21.07 -8.34 34.39
C ASN A 38 -20.01 -8.61 33.31
N VAL A 39 -20.10 -7.82 32.23
CA VAL A 39 -19.20 -7.88 31.08
C VAL A 39 -18.40 -6.59 31.00
N THR A 40 -17.09 -6.69 30.80
CA THR A 40 -16.21 -5.51 30.69
C THR A 40 -16.48 -4.69 29.42
N GLY A 41 -16.87 -5.33 28.33
CA GLY A 41 -17.17 -4.67 27.06
C GLY A 41 -17.67 -5.63 25.99
N TYR A 42 -18.15 -5.06 24.88
CA TYR A 42 -18.58 -5.80 23.70
C TYR A 42 -17.59 -5.58 22.57
N ALA A 43 -17.10 -6.66 21.97
CA ALA A 43 -16.28 -6.62 20.77
C ALA A 43 -17.20 -6.81 19.54
N PHE A 44 -17.05 -5.93 18.55
CA PHE A 44 -17.76 -6.01 17.28
C PHE A 44 -16.74 -6.20 16.16
N ASP A 45 -16.87 -7.31 15.43
CA ASP A 45 -16.05 -7.56 14.24
C ASP A 45 -16.77 -7.03 13.00
N PHE A 46 -16.03 -6.30 12.16
CA PHE A 46 -16.56 -5.68 10.94
C PHE A 46 -15.85 -6.25 9.72
N ILE A 47 -16.64 -6.71 8.75
CA ILE A 47 -16.13 -7.23 7.47
C ILE A 47 -15.34 -6.15 6.70
N ASP A 48 -15.76 -4.89 6.82
CA ASP A 48 -15.07 -3.74 6.24
C ASP A 48 -14.42 -2.89 7.35
N PRO A 49 -13.08 -2.91 7.48
CA PRO A 49 -12.35 -2.14 8.48
C PRO A 49 -12.54 -0.62 8.33
N THR A 50 -12.81 -0.14 7.11
CA THR A 50 -12.98 1.29 6.82
C THR A 50 -14.26 1.85 7.40
N LEU A 51 -15.27 0.98 7.58
CA LEU A 51 -16.58 1.35 8.11
C LEU A 51 -16.68 1.20 9.63
N SER A 52 -15.73 0.52 10.28
CA SER A 52 -15.77 0.25 11.72
C SER A 52 -15.88 1.54 12.52
N GLN A 53 -15.05 2.54 12.20
CA GLN A 53 -14.97 3.76 13.00
C GLN A 53 -16.27 4.59 12.98
N ALA A 54 -16.98 4.61 11.85
CA ALA A 54 -18.24 5.33 11.72
C ALA A 54 -19.39 4.56 12.41
N LYS A 55 -19.48 3.24 12.18
CA LYS A 55 -20.54 2.40 12.71
C LYS A 55 -20.44 2.20 14.21
N ILE A 56 -19.24 2.03 14.76
CA ILE A 56 -19.05 1.87 16.21
C ILE A 56 -19.50 3.14 16.95
N LYS A 57 -19.20 4.35 16.41
CA LYS A 57 -19.68 5.61 16.99
C LYS A 57 -21.20 5.74 16.96
N GLU A 58 -21.85 5.26 15.91
CA GLU A 58 -23.31 5.24 15.79
C GLU A 58 -23.95 4.26 16.79
N ILE A 59 -23.39 3.05 16.90
CA ILE A 59 -23.83 2.03 17.85
C ILE A 59 -23.67 2.52 19.30
N ALA A 60 -22.52 3.13 19.63
CA ALA A 60 -22.27 3.66 20.96
C ALA A 60 -23.24 4.78 21.34
N ARG A 61 -23.60 5.66 20.39
CA ARG A 61 -24.63 6.70 20.60
C ARG A 61 -26.01 6.09 20.83
N THR A 62 -26.36 5.04 20.10
CA THR A 62 -27.67 4.37 20.21
C THR A 62 -27.82 3.62 21.52
N MET A 63 -26.75 2.98 22.01
CA MET A 63 -26.75 2.23 23.27
C MET A 63 -26.56 3.10 24.52
N ASN A 64 -26.39 4.42 24.38
CA ASN A 64 -26.17 5.39 25.48
C ASN A 64 -25.07 4.94 26.45
N VAL A 65 -23.99 4.37 25.92
CA VAL A 65 -22.89 3.83 26.71
C VAL A 65 -22.06 4.99 27.25
N ASN A 66 -21.97 5.12 28.58
CA ASN A 66 -21.13 6.13 29.26
C ASN A 66 -19.63 5.75 29.28
N GLY A 67 -19.23 4.81 28.43
CA GLY A 67 -17.88 4.23 28.37
C GLY A 67 -17.11 4.67 27.13
N GLY A 68 -15.78 4.59 27.21
CA GLY A 68 -14.90 4.90 26.09
C GLY A 68 -15.10 3.90 24.94
N VAL A 69 -15.28 4.42 23.74
CA VAL A 69 -15.31 3.64 22.51
C VAL A 69 -13.88 3.53 21.99
N SER A 70 -13.32 2.32 22.05
CA SER A 70 -12.02 2.00 21.44
C SER A 70 -12.25 1.30 20.11
N ASP A 71 -11.54 1.74 19.07
CA ASP A 71 -11.52 1.11 17.74
C ASP A 71 -10.09 0.63 17.46
N TRP A 72 -9.91 -0.43 16.67
CA TRP A 72 -8.61 -1.00 16.33
C TRP A 72 -7.65 0.05 15.73
N SER A 73 -8.20 1.04 15.00
CA SER A 73 -7.43 2.16 14.44
C SER A 73 -6.89 3.13 15.49
N SER A 74 -7.53 3.19 16.66
CA SER A 74 -7.22 4.12 17.74
C SER A 74 -6.32 3.53 18.82
N GLU A 75 -6.25 2.20 18.92
CA GLU A 75 -5.39 1.49 19.87
C GLU A 75 -3.91 1.54 19.45
N ASN A 76 -3.63 1.59 18.15
CA ASN A 76 -2.27 1.64 17.62
C ASN A 76 -2.04 2.77 16.61
N PRO A 77 -2.20 4.04 17.00
CA PRO A 77 -2.10 5.17 16.08
C PRO A 77 -0.70 5.30 15.47
N ASN A 78 0.33 4.85 16.17
CA ASN A 78 1.72 4.86 15.69
C ASN A 78 1.96 3.81 14.60
N PHE A 79 1.30 2.65 14.69
CA PHE A 79 1.40 1.61 13.67
C PHE A 79 0.78 2.09 12.34
N PHE A 80 -0.44 2.65 12.39
CA PHE A 80 -1.10 3.21 11.20
C PHE A 80 -0.35 4.40 10.61
N ARG A 81 0.13 5.33 11.44
CA ARG A 81 0.98 6.45 10.96
C ARG A 81 2.25 5.96 10.29
N SER A 82 2.87 4.90 10.82
CA SER A 82 4.08 4.31 10.23
C SER A 82 3.79 3.65 8.88
N LEU A 83 2.65 2.95 8.74
CA LEU A 83 2.23 2.37 7.46
C LEU A 83 2.01 3.43 6.38
N ASP A 84 1.35 4.54 6.72
CA ASP A 84 1.12 5.65 5.79
C ASP A 84 2.43 6.33 5.37
N LEU A 85 3.35 6.53 6.32
CA LEU A 85 4.69 7.08 6.03
C LEU A 85 5.47 6.15 5.11
N THR A 86 5.51 4.86 5.40
CA THR A 86 6.17 3.84 4.57
C THR A 86 5.62 3.85 3.15
N ARG A 87 4.29 3.87 2.99
CA ARG A 87 3.65 3.94 1.66
C ARG A 87 4.06 5.19 0.89
N LYS A 88 4.13 6.36 1.55
CA LYS A 88 4.57 7.62 0.93
C LYS A 88 6.03 7.58 0.50
N ILE A 89 6.91 6.97 1.29
CA ILE A 89 8.34 6.84 0.96
C ILE A 89 8.50 5.98 -0.29
N ILE A 90 7.81 4.83 -0.36
CA ILE A 90 7.85 3.96 -1.56
C ILE A 90 7.35 4.72 -2.78
N PHE A 91 6.24 5.46 -2.66
CA PHE A 91 5.73 6.29 -3.75
C PHE A 91 6.75 7.34 -4.22
N LEU A 92 7.41 8.04 -3.30
CA LEU A 92 8.42 9.06 -3.62
C LEU A 92 9.65 8.45 -4.32
N VAL A 93 10.11 7.29 -3.86
CA VAL A 93 11.22 6.56 -4.48
C VAL A 93 10.84 6.08 -5.88
N LEU A 94 9.65 5.48 -6.05
CA LEU A 94 9.16 5.04 -7.37
C LEU A 94 9.08 6.21 -8.36
N MET A 95 8.53 7.35 -7.94
CA MET A 95 8.48 8.55 -8.78
C MET A 95 9.87 9.07 -9.15
N SER A 96 10.84 8.98 -8.24
CA SER A 96 12.22 9.39 -8.50
C SER A 96 12.89 8.50 -9.56
N ILE A 97 12.70 7.17 -9.47
CA ILE A 97 13.21 6.21 -10.45
C ILE A 97 12.59 6.47 -11.83
N LEU A 98 11.27 6.69 -11.89
CA LEU A 98 10.58 7.03 -13.13
C LEU A 98 11.10 8.34 -13.74
N ALA A 99 11.31 9.38 -12.92
CA ALA A 99 11.84 10.66 -13.39
C ALA A 99 13.23 10.52 -14.01
N ILE A 100 14.15 9.79 -13.34
CA ILE A 100 15.50 9.53 -13.84
C ILE A 100 15.44 8.72 -15.15
N SER A 101 14.58 7.71 -15.21
CA SER A 101 14.40 6.88 -16.41
C SER A 101 13.90 7.68 -17.62
N CYS A 102 12.87 8.52 -17.42
CA CYS A 102 12.36 9.40 -18.47
C CYS A 102 13.43 10.37 -18.98
N PHE A 103 14.19 11.00 -18.07
CA PHE A 103 15.27 11.91 -18.44
C PHE A 103 16.36 11.19 -19.26
N ASN A 104 16.68 9.95 -18.90
CA ASN A 104 17.65 9.14 -19.63
C ASN A 104 17.20 8.88 -21.08
N ILE A 105 15.94 8.48 -21.27
CA ILE A 105 15.36 8.25 -22.60
C ILE A 105 15.40 9.52 -23.45
N ILE A 106 14.98 10.66 -22.88
CA ILE A 106 15.00 11.96 -23.58
C ILE A 106 16.43 12.32 -23.98
N SER A 107 17.40 12.11 -23.10
CA SER A 107 18.81 12.41 -23.36
C SER A 107 19.35 11.59 -24.53
N THR A 108 19.09 10.28 -24.58
CA THR A 108 19.50 9.42 -25.69
C THR A 108 18.80 9.80 -26.99
N GLN A 109 17.51 10.12 -26.96
CA GLN A 109 16.78 10.55 -28.15
C GLN A 109 17.32 11.87 -28.70
N SER A 110 17.57 12.86 -27.84
CA SER A 110 18.13 14.15 -28.26
C SER A 110 19.52 14.02 -28.89
N MET A 111 20.35 13.10 -28.39
CA MET A 111 21.65 12.80 -28.99
C MET A 111 21.49 12.20 -30.38
N LEU A 112 20.64 11.17 -30.54
CA LEU A 112 20.34 10.55 -31.83
C LEU A 112 19.80 11.54 -32.87
N ILE A 113 18.97 12.49 -32.44
CA ILE A 113 18.46 13.55 -33.31
C ILE A 113 19.60 14.39 -33.85
N SER A 114 20.50 14.82 -32.95
CA SER A 114 21.63 15.69 -33.30
C SER A 114 22.56 15.04 -34.32
N GLU A 115 22.80 13.73 -34.19
CA GLU A 115 23.60 12.96 -35.16
C GLU A 115 22.92 12.84 -36.54
N LYS A 116 21.59 12.85 -36.60
CA LYS A 116 20.81 12.70 -37.84
C LYS A 116 20.34 14.02 -38.46
N LEU A 117 20.75 15.18 -37.90
CA LEU A 117 20.35 16.51 -38.39
C LEU A 117 20.65 16.72 -39.88
N SER A 118 21.79 16.22 -40.37
CA SER A 118 22.16 16.34 -41.79
C SER A 118 21.17 15.63 -42.71
N SER A 119 20.78 14.41 -42.37
CA SER A 119 19.77 13.64 -43.13
C SER A 119 18.40 14.30 -43.10
N ILE A 120 18.03 14.90 -41.97
CA ILE A 120 16.77 15.65 -41.82
C ILE A 120 16.79 16.92 -42.68
N ALA A 121 17.92 17.61 -42.74
CA ALA A 121 18.07 18.80 -43.60
C ALA A 121 17.88 18.46 -45.08
N SER A 122 18.38 17.30 -45.53
CA SER A 122 18.13 16.81 -46.89
C SER A 122 16.64 16.54 -47.16
N LEU A 123 15.91 15.94 -46.20
CA LEU A 123 14.46 15.71 -46.31
C LEU A 123 13.67 17.02 -46.40
N ILE A 124 14.04 18.02 -45.60
CA ILE A 124 13.41 19.35 -45.66
C ILE A 124 13.67 20.01 -47.02
N ALA A 125 14.87 19.86 -47.57
CA ALA A 125 15.20 20.37 -48.91
C ALA A 125 14.35 19.72 -50.02
N MET A 126 13.90 18.47 -49.81
CA MET A 126 12.96 17.78 -50.71
C MET A 126 11.48 18.19 -50.49
N GLY A 127 11.20 19.09 -49.54
CA GLY A 127 9.85 19.63 -49.30
C GLY A 127 9.10 18.99 -48.13
N TYR A 128 9.76 18.22 -47.26
CA TYR A 128 9.10 17.71 -46.04
C TYR A 128 8.81 18.81 -45.03
N ASP A 129 7.58 18.79 -44.50
CA ASP A 129 7.14 19.72 -43.45
C ASP A 129 7.76 19.39 -42.08
N LYS A 130 8.10 20.43 -41.31
CA LYS A 130 8.66 20.31 -39.95
C LYS A 130 7.73 19.55 -38.99
N ARG A 131 6.41 19.57 -39.20
CA ARG A 131 5.44 18.79 -38.41
C ARG A 131 5.61 17.29 -38.62
N ASN A 132 5.85 16.84 -39.85
CA ASN A 132 6.02 15.40 -40.12
C ASN A 132 7.28 14.87 -39.43
N ILE A 133 8.31 15.70 -39.36
CA ILE A 133 9.54 15.40 -38.63
C ILE A 133 9.26 15.30 -37.11
N PHE A 134 8.47 16.22 -36.55
CA PHE A 134 8.04 16.15 -35.15
C PHE A 134 7.26 14.87 -34.83
N TYR A 135 6.30 14.49 -35.67
CA TYR A 135 5.54 13.24 -35.49
C TYR A 135 6.42 11.99 -35.62
N LEU A 136 7.40 11.99 -36.53
CA LEU A 136 8.38 10.91 -36.65
C LEU A 136 9.15 10.71 -35.33
N PHE A 137 9.52 11.80 -34.66
CA PHE A 137 10.21 11.72 -33.37
C PHE A 137 9.33 11.17 -32.25
N ILE A 138 8.07 11.61 -32.18
CA ILE A 138 7.12 11.03 -31.22
C ILE A 138 6.95 9.53 -31.48
N ALA A 139 6.78 9.13 -32.74
CA ALA A 139 6.63 7.72 -33.11
C ALA A 139 7.86 6.88 -32.73
N LEU A 140 9.07 7.37 -33.01
CA LEU A 140 10.33 6.71 -32.62
C LEU A 140 10.46 6.61 -31.10
N GLY A 141 10.10 7.68 -30.38
CA GLY A 141 10.19 7.67 -28.93
C GLY A 141 9.21 6.68 -28.28
N THR A 142 7.97 6.63 -28.77
CA THR A 142 6.98 5.62 -28.36
C THR A 142 7.45 4.21 -28.69
N PHE A 143 8.06 4.00 -29.86
CA PHE A 143 8.57 2.68 -30.26
C PHE A 143 9.69 2.20 -29.35
N PHE A 144 10.70 3.03 -29.07
CA PHE A 144 11.78 2.68 -28.15
C PHE A 144 11.26 2.46 -26.72
N GLY A 145 10.31 3.28 -26.27
CA GLY A 145 9.65 3.10 -24.98
C GLY A 145 8.92 1.77 -24.89
N ALA A 146 8.15 1.41 -25.92
CA ALA A 146 7.43 0.14 -26.00
C ALA A 146 8.38 -1.06 -26.02
N HIS A 147 9.44 -1.02 -26.83
CA HIS A 147 10.45 -2.09 -26.88
C HIS A 147 11.09 -2.31 -25.50
N ARG A 148 11.54 -1.23 -24.85
CA ARG A 148 12.11 -1.29 -23.49
C ARG A 148 11.13 -1.85 -22.47
N PHE A 149 9.84 -1.52 -22.58
CA PHE A 149 8.79 -2.04 -21.72
C PHE A 149 8.58 -3.54 -21.92
N VAL A 150 8.58 -4.02 -23.17
CA VAL A 150 8.48 -5.46 -23.49
C VAL A 150 9.70 -6.21 -22.95
N ASP A 151 10.91 -5.70 -23.15
CA ASP A 151 12.13 -6.31 -22.62
C ASP A 151 12.10 -6.39 -21.08
N TRP A 152 11.65 -5.33 -20.41
CA TRP A 152 11.51 -5.29 -18.95
C TRP A 152 10.45 -6.27 -18.45
N TYR A 153 9.31 -6.34 -19.12
CA TYR A 153 8.25 -7.29 -18.81
C TYR A 153 8.73 -8.73 -18.97
N PHE A 154 9.47 -9.02 -20.05
CA PHE A 154 10.05 -10.34 -20.28
C PHE A 154 11.03 -10.71 -19.15
N LEU A 155 11.96 -9.82 -18.80
CA LEU A 155 12.91 -10.02 -17.70
C LEU A 155 12.24 -10.28 -16.34
N ILE A 156 11.12 -9.62 -16.05
CA ILE A 156 10.35 -9.86 -14.81
C ILE A 156 9.58 -11.17 -14.87
N CYS A 157 9.06 -11.52 -16.05
CA CYS A 157 8.19 -12.67 -16.23
C CYS A 157 8.95 -13.98 -16.48
N THR A 158 10.26 -13.93 -16.77
CA THR A 158 11.18 -15.06 -16.70
C THR A 158 11.88 -15.08 -15.33
N PRO A 159 11.29 -15.75 -14.32
CA PRO A 159 12.07 -16.15 -13.16
C PRO A 159 13.06 -17.21 -13.63
N GLU A 160 14.34 -17.04 -13.32
CA GLU A 160 15.23 -18.20 -13.28
C GLU A 160 14.81 -19.18 -12.19
#